data_AF-A0A8G1ZUW4-F1
#
_entry.id   AF-A0A8G1ZUW4-F1
#
_cell.length_a   1.000
_cell.length_b   1.000
_cell.length_c   1.000
_cell.angle_alpha   90.00
_cell.angle_beta   90.00
_cell.angle_gamma   90.00
#
_symmetry.space_group_name_H-M   'P 1'
#
loop_
_entity.id
_entity.type
_entity.pdbx_description
1 polymer ?
#
loop_
_entity_poly.entity_id
_entity_poly.type
_entity_poly.pdbx_seq_one_letter_code
_entity_poly.pdbx_strand_id
1 'polypeptide(L)'
;MDEFIDTISRFPTVVFTAALAVVLVFWVLVLIGVTDADGFEADADLGGLGLGGVPVTVAVSVYVTTGWLASLTGGVLVGRTDTTGVAHAALVLLVLAAALLAAWGLTRLLLRPVRTLFPDEPGPSRLDFVGSTCTIRTGRVDGRFGQAEVVAEDGSTAVVQVRTSDPDPALSSGRTGLLYAYDVAGEFFWVAPFDAALDPRIRP
;
A
#
# COMPACT_ATOMS: atom_id res chain seq x y z
N MET A 1 37.32 8.90 12.71
CA MET A 1 36.00 8.54 13.25
C MET A 1 35.32 9.73 13.91
N ASP A 2 36.07 10.55 14.66
CA ASP A 2 35.49 11.68 15.42
C ASP A 2 34.77 12.70 14.55
N GLU A 3 35.31 13.05 13.37
CA GLU A 3 34.68 13.99 12.44
C GLU A 3 33.31 13.51 11.92
N PHE A 4 33.15 12.21 11.73
CA PHE A 4 31.87 11.62 11.33
C PHE A 4 30.87 11.68 12.49
N ILE A 5 31.28 11.26 13.69
CA ILE A 5 30.44 11.28 14.91
C ILE A 5 29.99 12.71 15.24
N ASP A 6 30.89 13.67 15.09
CA ASP A 6 30.63 15.08 15.30
C ASP A 6 29.65 15.64 14.25
N THR A 7 29.78 15.26 12.99
CA THR A 7 28.86 15.68 11.92
C THR A 7 27.45 15.10 12.08
N ILE A 8 27.32 13.83 12.47
CA ILE A 8 26.00 13.22 12.72
C ILE A 8 25.32 13.80 13.98
N SER A 9 26.11 14.26 14.95
CA SER A 9 25.59 14.84 16.20
C SER A 9 25.21 16.32 16.08
N ARG A 10 25.54 16.96 14.96
CA ARG A 10 25.24 18.39 14.73
C ARG A 10 23.86 18.58 14.10
N PHE A 11 23.27 19.74 14.40
CA PHE A 11 22.11 20.21 13.69
C PHE A 11 22.49 20.57 12.24
N PRO A 12 21.76 20.12 11.20
CA PRO A 12 20.45 19.46 11.25
C PRO A 12 20.49 17.92 11.23
N THR A 13 21.65 17.31 11.00
CA THR A 13 21.85 15.86 10.84
C THR A 13 21.33 15.03 12.00
N VAL A 14 21.45 15.54 13.24
CA VAL A 14 21.00 14.84 14.46
C VAL A 14 19.51 14.45 14.43
N VAL A 15 18.68 15.25 13.78
CA VAL A 15 17.23 14.97 13.65
C VAL A 15 17.04 13.76 12.73
N PHE A 16 17.75 13.74 11.60
CA PHE A 16 17.70 12.63 10.65
C PHE A 16 18.36 11.36 11.20
N THR A 17 19.41 11.46 12.02
CA THR A 17 20.04 10.28 12.65
C THR A 17 19.11 9.63 13.65
N ALA A 18 18.38 10.43 14.45
CA ALA A 18 17.40 9.92 15.38
C ALA A 18 16.25 9.23 14.63
N ALA A 19 15.73 9.85 13.56
CA ALA A 19 14.72 9.25 12.70
C ALA A 19 15.22 7.94 12.04
N LEU A 20 16.46 7.92 11.57
CA LEU A 20 17.07 6.72 10.96
C LEU A 20 17.22 5.59 11.98
N ALA A 21 17.59 5.90 13.23
CA ALA A 21 17.65 4.91 14.31
C ALA A 21 16.26 4.28 14.57
N VAL A 22 15.19 5.08 14.58
CA VAL A 22 13.81 4.58 14.71
C VAL A 22 13.46 3.68 13.52
N VAL A 23 13.77 4.08 12.30
CA VAL A 23 13.57 3.26 11.09
C VAL A 23 14.30 1.93 11.20
N LEU A 24 15.56 1.92 11.65
CA LEU A 24 16.34 0.70 11.84
C LEU A 24 15.71 -0.23 12.89
N VAL A 25 15.28 0.32 14.03
CA VAL A 25 14.58 -0.45 15.07
C VAL A 25 13.29 -1.04 14.53
N PHE A 26 12.50 -0.27 13.79
CA PHE A 26 11.28 -0.75 13.14
C PHE A 26 11.58 -1.95 12.22
N TRP A 27 12.58 -1.85 11.34
CA TRP A 27 12.94 -2.95 10.46
C TRP A 27 13.45 -4.19 11.20
N VAL A 28 14.14 -4.02 12.33
CA VAL A 28 14.52 -5.15 13.20
C VAL A 28 13.28 -5.85 13.77
N LEU A 29 12.28 -5.09 14.22
CA LEU A 29 11.00 -5.66 14.70
C LEU A 29 10.27 -6.42 13.60
N VAL A 30 10.25 -5.88 12.37
CA VAL A 30 9.68 -6.55 11.20
C VAL A 30 10.43 -7.85 10.87
N LEU A 31 11.77 -7.82 10.88
CA LEU A 31 12.60 -9.01 10.60
C LEU A 31 12.41 -10.14 11.63
N ILE A 32 12.10 -9.78 12.89
CA ILE A 32 11.81 -10.75 13.95
C ILE A 32 10.35 -11.23 13.90
N GLY A 33 9.50 -10.63 13.05
CA GLY A 33 8.08 -10.96 12.92
C GLY A 33 7.21 -10.43 14.06
N VAL A 34 7.64 -9.36 14.74
CA VAL A 34 6.84 -8.70 15.79
C VAL A 34 5.71 -7.86 15.18
N THR A 35 5.92 -7.34 13.98
CA THR A 35 4.97 -6.50 13.24
C THR A 35 5.19 -6.66 11.74
N ASP A 36 4.13 -6.50 10.95
CA ASP A 36 4.20 -6.52 9.50
C ASP A 36 4.38 -5.11 8.93
N ALA A 37 5.06 -5.00 7.79
CA ALA A 37 5.29 -3.73 7.12
C ALA A 37 3.98 -3.06 6.63
N ASP A 38 2.96 -3.88 6.36
CA ASP A 38 1.64 -3.48 5.87
C ASP A 38 0.66 -3.11 7.00
N GLY A 39 0.94 -3.53 8.25
CA GLY A 39 0.09 -3.24 9.41
C GLY A 39 0.06 -1.77 9.82
N PHE A 40 0.93 -0.95 9.23
CA PHE A 40 1.02 0.51 9.42
C PHE A 40 0.61 1.29 8.16
N GLU A 41 -0.41 0.82 7.43
CA GLU A 41 -1.23 1.72 6.61
C GLU A 41 -1.94 2.70 7.54
N ALA A 42 -1.22 3.74 7.97
CA ALA A 42 -1.86 4.93 8.47
C ALA A 42 -2.76 5.45 7.35
N ASP A 43 -3.93 5.98 7.71
CA ASP A 43 -4.90 6.74 6.89
C ASP A 43 -4.29 7.98 6.16
N ALA A 44 -2.97 8.00 6.01
CA ALA A 44 -2.18 8.95 5.27
C ALA A 44 -2.44 8.76 3.77
N ASP A 45 -3.16 9.72 3.19
CA ASP A 45 -3.33 9.85 1.74
C ASP A 45 -1.97 10.16 1.07
N LEU A 46 -1.16 9.12 0.88
CA LEU A 46 0.06 9.16 0.10
C LEU A 46 -0.22 9.31 -1.40
N GLY A 47 -1.45 9.02 -1.83
CA GLY A 47 -1.94 9.20 -3.19
C GLY A 47 -1.86 10.67 -3.61
N GLY A 48 -2.42 11.58 -2.81
CA GLY A 48 -2.33 13.02 -3.01
C GLY A 48 -0.89 13.55 -3.01
N LEU A 49 0.03 12.82 -2.38
CA LEU A 49 1.45 13.13 -2.30
C LEU A 49 2.31 12.50 -3.41
N GLY A 50 1.71 11.74 -4.34
CA GLY A 50 2.41 11.06 -5.43
C GLY A 50 3.26 9.86 -4.98
N LEU A 51 3.00 9.35 -3.78
CA LEU A 51 3.66 8.22 -3.13
C LEU A 51 2.72 7.02 -2.92
N GLY A 52 1.51 7.04 -3.48
CA GLY A 52 0.57 5.90 -3.41
C GLY A 52 1.13 4.64 -4.09
N GLY A 53 0.67 3.47 -3.66
CA GLY A 53 1.12 2.17 -4.18
C GLY A 53 2.42 1.65 -3.61
N VAL A 54 2.84 2.14 -2.45
CA VAL A 54 3.95 1.58 -1.66
C VAL A 54 3.58 1.70 -0.19
N PRO A 55 3.89 0.71 0.67
CA PRO A 55 3.68 0.82 2.11
C PRO A 55 4.29 2.11 2.70
N VAL A 56 3.53 2.79 3.56
CA VAL A 56 3.92 4.06 4.19
C VAL A 56 5.29 3.95 4.87
N THR A 57 5.53 2.82 5.52
CA THR A 57 6.77 2.48 6.23
C THR A 57 8.00 2.49 5.31
N VAL A 58 7.86 1.97 4.08
CA VAL A 58 8.91 2.00 3.05
C VAL A 58 9.12 3.43 2.56
N ALA A 59 8.05 4.17 2.28
CA ALA A 59 8.15 5.56 1.83
C ALA A 59 8.87 6.46 2.84
N VAL A 60 8.50 6.33 4.12
CA VAL A 60 9.16 7.03 5.23
C VAL A 60 10.63 6.63 5.35
N SER A 61 10.96 5.34 5.20
CA SER A 61 12.34 4.84 5.27
C SER A 61 13.23 5.47 4.20
N VAL A 62 12.74 5.52 2.95
CA VAL A 62 13.46 6.15 1.83
C VAL A 62 13.61 7.65 2.05
N TYR A 63 12.56 8.33 2.51
CA TYR A 63 12.60 9.75 2.81
C TYR A 63 13.61 10.10 3.91
N VAL A 64 13.60 9.37 5.02
CA VAL A 64 14.53 9.56 6.14
C VAL A 64 15.97 9.31 5.70
N THR A 65 16.21 8.23 4.94
CA THR A 65 17.57 7.87 4.48
C THR A 65 18.13 8.90 3.51
N THR A 66 17.32 9.34 2.54
CA THR A 66 17.74 10.35 1.56
C THR A 66 17.95 11.72 2.22
N GLY A 67 17.08 12.10 3.16
CA GLY A 67 17.25 13.32 3.97
C GLY A 67 18.50 13.29 4.84
N TRP A 68 18.81 12.14 5.45
CA TRP A 68 20.05 11.95 6.21
C TRP A 68 21.29 12.16 5.35
N LEU A 69 21.34 11.55 4.16
CA LEU A 69 22.46 11.73 3.21
C LEU A 69 22.61 13.18 2.75
N ALA A 70 21.49 13.85 2.42
CA ALA A 70 21.50 15.24 2.00
C ALA A 70 21.95 16.18 3.13
N SER A 71 21.45 15.95 4.36
CA SER A 71 21.81 16.72 5.55
C SER A 71 23.29 16.53 5.91
N LEU A 72 23.79 15.30 5.86
CA LEU A 72 25.21 15.00 6.05
C LEU A 72 26.09 15.76 5.06
N THR A 73 25.76 15.66 3.77
CA THR A 73 26.51 16.32 2.69
C THR A 73 26.49 17.84 2.90
N GLY A 74 25.33 18.41 3.21
CA GLY A 74 25.18 19.83 3.50
C GLY A 74 25.98 20.26 4.74
N GLY A 75 25.95 19.49 5.83
CA GLY A 75 26.72 19.77 7.04
C GLY A 75 28.23 19.81 6.79
N VAL A 76 28.75 18.89 5.98
CA VAL A 76 30.17 18.90 5.56
C VAL A 76 30.47 20.13 4.70
N LEU A 77 29.59 20.51 3.78
CA LEU A 77 29.77 21.71 2.94
C LEU A 77 29.78 22.99 3.77
N VAL A 78 28.87 23.11 4.75
CA VAL A 78 28.81 24.25 5.68
C VAL A 78 30.07 24.33 6.54
N GLY A 79 30.55 23.19 7.04
CA GLY A 79 31.78 23.11 7.82
C GLY A 79 33.03 23.56 7.07
N ARG A 80 33.01 23.55 5.72
CA ARG A 80 34.09 24.08 4.87
C ARG A 80 34.02 25.59 4.65
N THR A 81 32.94 26.24 5.07
CA THR A 81 32.81 27.70 4.98
C THR A 81 33.30 28.31 6.29
N ASP A 82 34.19 29.32 6.23
CA ASP A 82 34.66 30.07 7.41
C ASP A 82 33.57 31.02 7.98
N THR A 83 32.30 30.72 7.72
CA THR A 83 31.16 31.55 8.08
C THR A 83 30.78 31.30 9.54
N THR A 84 30.63 32.38 10.32
CA THR A 84 30.27 32.33 11.74
C THR A 84 29.05 33.22 12.04
N GLY A 85 28.43 33.01 13.20
CA GLY A 85 27.29 33.82 13.66
C GLY A 85 26.00 33.61 12.85
N VAL A 86 25.29 34.70 12.54
CA VAL A 86 23.97 34.65 11.89
C VAL A 86 24.02 34.04 10.50
N ALA A 87 25.08 34.30 9.73
CA ALA A 87 25.25 33.76 8.40
C ALA A 87 25.42 32.22 8.42
N HIS A 88 26.12 31.69 9.43
CA HIS A 88 26.21 30.25 9.66
C HIS A 88 24.84 29.64 9.96
N ALA A 89 24.07 30.27 10.87
CA ALA A 89 22.73 29.80 11.21
C ALA A 89 21.80 29.79 9.99
N ALA A 90 21.85 30.82 9.15
CA ALA A 90 21.08 30.90 7.91
C ALA A 90 21.46 29.77 6.93
N LEU A 91 22.75 29.47 6.79
CA LEU A 91 23.24 28.41 5.92
C LEU A 91 22.82 27.02 6.41
N VAL A 92 22.83 26.78 7.73
CA VAL A 92 22.34 25.54 8.32
C VAL A 92 20.84 25.35 8.10
N LEU A 93 20.03 26.42 8.23
CA LEU A 93 18.60 26.37 7.92
C LEU A 93 18.35 26.12 6.42
N LEU A 94 19.17 26.72 5.54
CA LEU A 94 19.11 26.47 4.11
C LEU A 94 19.43 25.00 3.79
N VAL A 95 20.43 24.41 4.45
CA VAL A 95 20.76 22.99 4.33
C VAL A 95 19.59 22.11 4.76
N LEU A 96 18.94 22.43 5.89
CA LEU A 96 17.77 21.68 6.35
C LEU A 96 16.64 21.73 5.29
N ALA A 97 16.31 22.92 4.80
CA ALA A 97 15.28 23.08 3.77
C ALA A 97 15.65 22.34 2.47
N ALA A 98 16.88 22.46 2.01
CA ALA A 98 17.38 21.77 0.82
C ALA A 98 17.35 20.25 1.00
N ALA A 99 17.72 19.74 2.19
CA ALA A 99 17.70 18.32 2.50
C ALA A 99 16.28 17.74 2.46
N LEU A 100 15.29 18.45 3.02
CA LEU A 100 13.88 18.03 2.97
C LEU A 100 13.34 18.00 1.54
N LEU A 101 13.64 19.03 0.74
CA LEU A 101 13.21 19.10 -0.67
C LEU A 101 13.90 18.04 -1.55
N ALA A 102 15.20 17.83 -1.33
CA ALA A 102 15.98 16.80 -2.03
C ALA A 102 15.48 15.40 -1.65
N ALA A 103 15.24 15.14 -0.37
CA ALA A 103 14.66 13.89 0.12
C ALA A 103 13.31 13.62 -0.53
N TRP A 104 12.44 14.63 -0.61
CA TRP A 104 11.14 14.52 -1.25
C TRP A 104 11.24 14.13 -2.73
N GLY A 105 12.04 14.88 -3.51
CA GLY A 105 12.24 14.62 -4.93
C GLY A 105 12.86 13.25 -5.20
N LEU A 106 13.87 12.88 -4.41
CA LEU A 106 14.58 11.61 -4.55
C LEU A 106 13.70 10.43 -4.12
N THR A 107 12.89 10.58 -3.07
CA THR A 107 11.91 9.56 -2.64
C THR A 107 10.90 9.29 -3.75
N ARG A 108 10.33 10.34 -4.35
CA ARG A 108 9.42 10.19 -5.50
C ARG A 108 10.10 9.50 -6.69
N LEU A 109 11.36 9.82 -6.97
CA LEU A 109 12.10 9.20 -8.07
C LEU A 109 12.38 7.72 -7.80
N LEU A 110 12.83 7.38 -6.60
CA LEU A 110 13.19 6.02 -6.19
C LEU A 110 11.97 5.12 -6.05
N LEU A 111 10.83 5.64 -5.59
CA LEU A 111 9.63 4.84 -5.40
C LEU A 111 8.82 4.64 -6.68
N ARG A 112 8.98 5.48 -7.71
CA ARG A 112 8.33 5.30 -9.02
C ARG A 112 8.48 3.89 -9.61
N PRO A 113 9.69 3.31 -9.73
CA PRO A 113 9.85 1.93 -10.20
C PRO A 113 9.43 0.90 -9.16
N VAL A 114 9.53 1.20 -7.86
CA VAL A 114 9.14 0.26 -6.80
C VAL A 114 7.63 0.03 -6.80
N ARG A 115 6.83 1.03 -7.18
CA ARG A 115 5.37 0.89 -7.38
C ARG A 115 4.98 -0.17 -8.40
N THR A 116 5.84 -0.52 -9.35
CA THR A 116 5.52 -1.63 -10.27
C THR A 116 5.77 -3.00 -9.66
N LEU A 117 6.50 -3.08 -8.55
CA LEU A 117 6.74 -4.30 -7.78
C LEU A 117 5.68 -4.51 -6.69
N PHE A 118 5.01 -3.43 -6.28
CA PHE A 118 3.82 -3.44 -5.45
C PHE A 118 2.65 -2.93 -6.30
N PRO A 119 2.12 -3.72 -7.24
CA PRO A 119 0.82 -3.41 -7.79
C PRO A 119 -0.10 -3.19 -6.59
N ASP A 120 -0.64 -1.98 -6.46
CA ASP A 120 -1.96 -1.85 -5.89
C ASP A 120 -2.83 -2.74 -6.79
N GLU A 121 -3.02 -3.99 -6.42
CA GLU A 121 -4.23 -4.69 -6.76
C GLU A 121 -5.22 -4.10 -5.77
N PRO A 122 -5.96 -3.01 -6.11
CA PRO A 122 -7.14 -2.68 -5.35
C PRO A 122 -7.92 -3.98 -5.32
N GLY A 123 -8.01 -4.62 -4.14
CA GLY A 123 -8.71 -5.88 -4.01
C GLY A 123 -10.03 -5.72 -4.75
N PRO A 124 -10.35 -6.63 -5.70
CA PRO A 124 -11.33 -6.39 -6.75
C PRO A 124 -12.51 -5.65 -6.17
N SER A 125 -12.75 -4.43 -6.69
CA SER A 125 -13.85 -3.63 -6.17
C SER A 125 -15.08 -4.51 -6.25
N ARG A 126 -15.94 -4.51 -5.23
CA ARG A 126 -17.05 -5.48 -5.20
C ARG A 126 -17.95 -5.39 -6.45
N LEU A 127 -17.84 -4.33 -7.24
CA LEU A 127 -18.47 -4.20 -8.55
C LEU A 127 -17.77 -4.96 -9.69
N ASP A 128 -16.46 -5.23 -9.60
CA ASP A 128 -15.68 -5.99 -10.60
C ASP A 128 -16.08 -7.47 -10.65
N PHE A 129 -16.65 -7.98 -9.56
CA PHE A 129 -17.23 -9.33 -9.55
C PHE A 129 -18.57 -9.42 -10.30
N VAL A 130 -19.22 -8.29 -10.61
CA VAL A 130 -20.44 -8.29 -11.42
C VAL A 130 -20.11 -8.70 -12.85
N GLY A 131 -20.85 -9.68 -13.37
CA GLY A 131 -20.59 -10.34 -14.65
C GLY A 131 -19.69 -11.57 -14.54
N SER A 132 -19.19 -11.90 -13.35
CA SER A 132 -18.35 -13.09 -13.13
C SER A 132 -19.17 -14.30 -12.71
N THR A 133 -18.75 -15.49 -13.15
CA THR A 133 -19.30 -16.76 -12.68
C THR A 133 -18.76 -17.09 -11.29
N CYS A 134 -19.61 -17.65 -10.44
CA CYS A 134 -19.29 -18.11 -9.10
C CYS A 134 -19.76 -19.56 -8.90
N THR A 135 -19.10 -20.29 -8.02
CA THR A 135 -19.52 -21.62 -7.57
C THR A 135 -20.20 -21.52 -6.22
N ILE A 136 -21.45 -21.98 -6.12
CA ILE A 136 -22.20 -21.96 -4.87
C ILE A 136 -21.54 -22.90 -3.85
N ARG A 137 -21.30 -22.43 -2.62
CA ARG A 137 -20.74 -23.25 -1.54
C ARG A 137 -21.81 -23.72 -0.55
N THR A 138 -22.90 -22.97 -0.40
CA THR A 138 -24.00 -23.33 0.50
C THR A 138 -24.98 -24.34 -0.10
N GLY A 139 -25.63 -25.16 0.74
CA GLY A 139 -26.61 -26.14 0.27
C GLY A 139 -27.88 -25.51 -0.35
N ARG A 140 -28.15 -24.24 -0.06
CA ARG A 140 -29.26 -23.46 -0.61
C ARG A 140 -28.85 -21.99 -0.76
N VAL A 141 -29.45 -21.30 -1.73
CA VAL A 141 -29.40 -19.84 -1.87
C VAL A 141 -30.84 -19.33 -1.94
N ASP A 142 -31.17 -18.35 -1.11
CA ASP A 142 -32.47 -17.67 -1.09
C ASP A 142 -32.28 -16.14 -1.00
N GLY A 143 -33.38 -15.39 -0.93
CA GLY A 143 -33.35 -13.93 -0.82
C GLY A 143 -32.74 -13.38 0.48
N ARG A 144 -32.25 -14.24 1.39
CA ARG A 144 -31.68 -13.88 2.70
C ARG A 144 -30.34 -14.55 2.99
N PHE A 145 -30.05 -15.69 2.37
CA PHE A 145 -28.91 -16.53 2.71
C PHE A 145 -28.31 -17.20 1.47
N GLY A 146 -26.99 -17.19 1.38
CA GLY A 146 -26.23 -17.92 0.38
C GLY A 146 -24.77 -17.48 0.39
N GLN A 147 -23.86 -18.41 0.08
CA GLN A 147 -22.46 -18.08 -0.17
C GLN A 147 -22.00 -18.74 -1.46
N ALA A 148 -21.18 -18.01 -2.20
CA ALA A 148 -20.53 -18.50 -3.40
C ALA A 148 -19.06 -18.13 -3.37
N GLU A 149 -18.26 -18.92 -4.05
CA GLU A 149 -16.86 -18.64 -4.33
C GLU A 149 -16.74 -18.10 -5.74
N VAL A 150 -16.10 -16.95 -5.88
CA VAL A 150 -15.79 -16.33 -7.17
C VAL A 150 -14.29 -16.35 -7.38
N VAL A 151 -13.89 -16.66 -8.61
CA VAL A 151 -12.49 -16.59 -9.04
C VAL A 151 -12.32 -15.24 -9.74
N ALA A 152 -11.43 -14.41 -9.23
CA ALA A 152 -11.06 -13.14 -9.86
C ALA A 152 -10.18 -13.38 -11.09
N GLU A 153 -9.99 -12.34 -11.92
CA GLU A 153 -9.17 -12.44 -13.15
C GLU A 153 -7.69 -12.75 -12.87
N ASP A 154 -7.22 -12.42 -11.66
CA ASP A 154 -5.89 -12.73 -11.15
C ASP A 154 -5.73 -14.18 -10.66
N GLY A 155 -6.82 -14.97 -10.69
CA GLY A 155 -6.85 -16.36 -10.22
C GLY A 155 -7.03 -16.51 -8.70
N SER A 156 -7.14 -15.41 -7.95
CA SER A 156 -7.50 -15.44 -6.54
C SER A 156 -8.96 -15.86 -6.34
N THR A 157 -9.25 -16.50 -5.21
CA THR A 157 -10.59 -16.96 -4.85
C THR A 157 -11.14 -16.15 -3.69
N ALA A 158 -12.33 -15.60 -3.83
CA ALA A 158 -13.03 -14.88 -2.76
C ALA A 158 -14.38 -15.54 -2.45
N VAL A 159 -14.75 -15.60 -1.17
CA VAL A 159 -16.09 -16.03 -0.75
C VAL A 159 -16.97 -14.80 -0.60
N VAL A 160 -18.05 -14.74 -1.38
CA VAL A 160 -18.99 -13.64 -1.42
C VAL A 160 -20.37 -14.08 -0.94
N GLN A 161 -21.11 -13.16 -0.29
CA GLN A 161 -22.51 -13.40 0.03
C GLN A 161 -23.37 -13.25 -1.21
N VAL A 162 -24.22 -14.24 -1.47
CA VAL A 162 -25.11 -14.24 -2.63
C VAL A 162 -26.56 -14.41 -2.21
N ARG A 163 -27.45 -13.78 -2.97
CA ARG A 163 -28.90 -13.90 -2.82
C ARG A 163 -29.54 -14.06 -4.18
N THR A 164 -30.66 -14.76 -4.23
CA THR A 164 -31.46 -14.88 -5.46
C THR A 164 -32.83 -14.28 -5.25
N SER A 165 -33.31 -13.54 -6.25
CA SER A 165 -34.71 -13.11 -6.35
C SER A 165 -35.60 -14.19 -6.97
N ASP A 166 -34.99 -15.11 -7.73
CA ASP A 166 -35.68 -16.23 -8.37
C ASP A 166 -35.15 -17.57 -7.82
N PRO A 167 -35.94 -18.30 -7.02
CA PRO A 167 -35.52 -19.56 -6.46
C PRO A 167 -35.53 -20.73 -7.47
N ASP A 168 -36.02 -20.54 -8.71
CA ASP A 168 -36.10 -21.59 -9.74
C ASP A 168 -35.24 -21.24 -10.97
N PRO A 169 -34.26 -22.08 -11.37
CA PRO A 169 -33.80 -23.31 -10.73
C PRO A 169 -33.02 -23.08 -9.44
N ALA A 170 -33.19 -24.01 -8.49
CA ALA A 170 -32.53 -23.95 -7.20
C ALA A 170 -30.99 -23.94 -7.34
N LEU A 171 -30.37 -22.96 -6.67
CA LEU A 171 -28.93 -22.83 -6.52
C LEU A 171 -28.50 -23.56 -5.25
N SER A 172 -27.77 -24.66 -5.44
CA SER A 172 -27.23 -25.52 -4.38
C SER A 172 -25.73 -25.72 -4.56
N SER A 173 -25.07 -26.25 -3.53
CA SER A 173 -23.62 -26.41 -3.47
C SER A 173 -23.06 -27.09 -4.73
N GLY A 174 -22.00 -26.51 -5.29
CA GLY A 174 -21.33 -26.98 -6.51
C GLY A 174 -21.96 -26.48 -7.82
N ARG A 175 -23.12 -25.83 -7.80
CA ARG A 175 -23.69 -25.21 -9.02
C ARG A 175 -22.98 -23.90 -9.36
N THR A 176 -22.95 -23.60 -10.65
CA THR A 176 -22.48 -22.33 -11.19
C THR A 176 -23.60 -21.30 -11.19
N GLY A 177 -23.28 -20.09 -10.75
CA GLY A 177 -24.16 -18.92 -10.84
C GLY A 177 -23.42 -17.74 -11.46
N LEU A 178 -24.15 -16.78 -11.98
CA LEU A 178 -23.63 -15.51 -12.50
C LEU A 178 -24.01 -14.39 -11.52
N LEU A 179 -23.01 -13.65 -11.05
CA LEU A 179 -23.23 -12.46 -10.24
C LEU A 179 -23.66 -11.32 -11.17
N TYR A 180 -24.92 -10.88 -11.12
CA TYR A 180 -25.45 -9.90 -12.09
C TYR A 180 -25.63 -8.49 -11.51
N ALA A 181 -25.64 -8.36 -10.19
CA ALA A 181 -25.71 -7.07 -9.51
C ALA A 181 -25.11 -7.17 -8.11
N TYR A 182 -24.65 -6.04 -7.58
CA TYR A 182 -24.21 -5.92 -6.20
C TYR A 182 -25.10 -4.92 -5.46
N ASP A 183 -25.61 -5.30 -4.29
CA ASP A 183 -26.39 -4.43 -3.41
C ASP A 183 -25.46 -3.80 -2.37
N VAL A 184 -25.28 -2.48 -2.46
CA VAL A 184 -24.39 -1.73 -1.56
C VAL A 184 -24.95 -1.64 -0.14
N ALA A 185 -26.27 -1.55 0.02
CA ALA A 185 -26.90 -1.40 1.33
C ALA A 185 -26.92 -2.72 2.11
N GLY A 186 -27.08 -3.85 1.41
CA GLY A 186 -27.11 -5.18 2.00
C GLY A 186 -25.76 -5.92 2.02
N GLU A 187 -24.75 -5.38 1.34
CA GLU A 187 -23.42 -6.00 1.16
C GLU A 187 -23.46 -7.43 0.60
N PHE A 188 -24.31 -7.67 -0.40
CA PHE A 188 -24.44 -8.99 -1.04
C PHE A 188 -24.57 -8.86 -2.56
N PHE A 189 -24.28 -9.96 -3.25
CA PHE A 189 -24.48 -10.07 -4.69
C PHE A 189 -25.79 -10.75 -5.03
N TRP A 190 -26.43 -10.27 -6.08
CA TRP A 190 -27.51 -10.99 -6.72
C TRP A 190 -26.93 -12.02 -7.69
N VAL A 191 -27.36 -13.27 -7.55
CA VAL A 191 -26.91 -14.39 -8.36
C VAL A 191 -28.07 -14.97 -9.16
N ALA A 192 -27.81 -15.30 -10.41
CA ALA A 192 -28.72 -16.05 -11.27
C ALA A 192 -28.08 -17.40 -11.66
N PRO A 193 -28.86 -18.46 -11.86
CA PRO A 193 -28.37 -19.71 -12.44
C PRO A 193 -27.68 -19.47 -13.78
N PHE A 194 -26.49 -20.04 -13.95
CA PHE A 194 -25.70 -19.88 -15.16
C PHE A 194 -25.12 -21.21 -15.60
N ASP A 195 -25.27 -21.52 -16.88
CA ASP A 195 -24.65 -22.71 -17.46
C ASP A 195 -23.17 -22.42 -17.70
N ALA A 196 -22.28 -23.13 -17.00
CA ALA A 196 -20.84 -22.98 -17.14
C ALA A 196 -20.36 -23.19 -18.59
N ALA A 197 -21.09 -23.98 -19.40
CA ALA A 197 -20.75 -24.16 -20.82
C ALA A 197 -20.84 -22.87 -21.66
N LEU A 198 -21.52 -21.84 -21.14
CA LEU A 198 -21.69 -20.54 -21.78
C LEU A 198 -20.69 -19.50 -21.25
N ASP A 199 -19.78 -19.86 -20.34
CA ASP A 199 -18.79 -18.93 -19.80
C ASP A 199 -17.70 -18.64 -20.84
N PRO A 200 -17.59 -17.39 -21.34
CA PRO A 200 -16.57 -17.01 -22.31
C PRO A 200 -15.14 -17.05 -21.72
N ARG A 201 -14.99 -17.19 -20.40
CA ARG A 201 -13.70 -17.20 -19.69
C ARG A 201 -13.12 -18.60 -19.48
N ILE A 202 -13.93 -19.66 -19.65
CA ILE A 202 -13.44 -21.03 -19.67
C ILE A 202 -12.67 -21.23 -20.98
N ARG A 203 -11.33 -21.15 -20.90
CA ARG A 203 -10.48 -21.63 -21.99
C ARG A 203 -10.47 -23.16 -21.98
N PRO A 204 -10.55 -23.82 -23.15
CA PRO A 204 -10.48 -25.29 -23.25
C PRO A 204 -9.13 -25.85 -22.79
#